data_AF-A0A958CKB7-F1
#
_entry.id   AF-A0A958CKB7-F1
#
_cell.length_a   1.000
_cell.length_b   1.000
_cell.length_c   1.000
_cell.angle_alpha   90.00
_cell.angle_beta   90.00
_cell.angle_gamma   90.00
#
_symmetry.space_group_name_H-M   'P 1'
#
loop_
_entity.id
_entity.type
_entity.pdbx_description
1 polymer ?
#
loop_
_entity_poly.entity_id
_entity_poly.type
_entity_poly.pdbx_seq_one_letter_code
_entity_poly.pdbx_strand_id
1 'polypeptide(L)'
;MFAAIILFASLLFSPVQQQPDPPWYMATPLPARGEVTFYAYDVMERAYHRRLELAQVPYCDKPTCVGYVATLRPGDLGRKVWLMRPGFPPEGPFLVVDYAAASDFARLDRRGLIAEVDYETARRWGMTGPFYDVLLLAKSPIVPRVHLPLITVGRSADAQPTPDSSSNLAND
;
A
#
# COMPACT_ATOMS: atom_id res chain seq x y z
N MET A 1 -28.83 64.52 -18.97
CA MET A 1 -28.29 63.63 -20.01
C MET A 1 -27.61 62.46 -19.31
N PHE A 2 -27.77 61.26 -19.87
CA PHE A 2 -27.85 59.95 -19.20
C PHE A 2 -26.64 59.52 -18.37
N ALA A 3 -26.91 59.14 -17.11
CA ALA A 3 -26.06 58.28 -16.29
C ALA A 3 -26.91 57.07 -15.88
N ALA A 4 -26.78 55.96 -16.60
CA ALA A 4 -27.17 54.62 -16.19
C ALA A 4 -26.82 53.68 -17.33
N ILE A 5 -25.99 52.66 -17.07
CA ILE A 5 -25.90 51.33 -17.70
C ILE A 5 -24.51 50.80 -17.33
N ILE A 6 -24.30 50.36 -16.08
CA ILE A 6 -23.33 49.31 -15.73
C ILE A 6 -23.84 48.67 -14.43
N LEU A 7 -24.75 47.70 -14.51
CA LEU A 7 -25.16 46.91 -13.33
C LEU A 7 -25.92 45.63 -13.74
N PHE A 8 -25.39 44.83 -14.68
CA PHE A 8 -26.03 43.56 -15.05
C PHE A 8 -25.08 42.44 -15.52
N ALA A 9 -23.80 42.47 -15.12
CA ALA A 9 -22.81 41.50 -15.63
C ALA A 9 -22.10 40.65 -14.54
N SER A 10 -22.63 40.57 -13.31
CA SER A 10 -21.90 39.95 -12.19
C SER A 10 -22.55 38.69 -11.59
N LEU A 11 -23.70 38.22 -12.10
CA LEU A 11 -24.45 37.10 -11.52
C LEU A 11 -24.37 35.77 -12.29
N LEU A 12 -23.58 35.68 -13.37
CA LEU A 12 -23.52 34.46 -14.20
C LEU A 12 -22.29 33.57 -13.99
N PHE A 13 -21.43 33.88 -13.02
CA PHE A 13 -20.24 33.08 -12.73
C PHE A 13 -20.20 32.66 -11.26
N SER A 14 -21.23 31.97 -10.79
CA SER A 14 -21.01 31.07 -9.67
C SER A 14 -20.21 29.87 -10.21
N PRO A 15 -18.96 29.64 -9.78
CA PRO A 15 -18.30 28.39 -10.11
C PRO A 15 -19.14 27.28 -9.49
N VAL A 16 -19.82 26.48 -10.31
CA VAL A 16 -20.40 25.21 -9.88
C VAL A 16 -19.22 24.41 -9.31
N GLN A 17 -19.18 24.23 -8.00
CA GLN A 17 -18.22 23.34 -7.38
C GLN A 17 -18.54 21.94 -7.90
N GLN A 18 -17.77 21.44 -8.86
CA GLN A 18 -17.89 20.07 -9.35
C GLN A 18 -17.67 19.14 -8.16
N GLN A 19 -18.71 18.38 -7.80
CA GLN A 19 -18.57 17.34 -6.80
C GLN A 19 -17.64 16.25 -7.36
N PRO A 20 -16.77 15.67 -6.52
CA PRO A 20 -15.94 14.56 -6.94
C PRO A 20 -16.82 13.39 -7.39
N ASP A 21 -16.41 12.70 -8.47
CA ASP A 21 -17.06 11.50 -8.98
C ASP A 21 -16.11 10.29 -8.80
N PRO A 22 -16.44 9.31 -7.94
CA PRO A 22 -17.65 9.24 -7.11
C PRO A 22 -17.63 10.25 -5.93
N PRO A 23 -18.77 10.52 -5.28
CA PRO A 23 -18.84 11.38 -4.09
C PRO A 23 -18.05 10.81 -2.91
N TRP A 24 -17.48 11.67 -2.06
CA TRP A 24 -16.59 11.29 -0.95
C TRP A 24 -17.07 10.07 -0.15
N TYR A 25 -18.36 10.00 0.18
CA TYR A 25 -18.92 8.95 1.02
C TYR A 25 -18.98 7.54 0.39
N MET A 26 -18.77 7.41 -0.94
CA MET A 26 -18.72 6.12 -1.64
C MET A 26 -17.34 5.47 -1.56
N ALA A 27 -17.22 4.18 -1.87
CA ALA A 27 -15.93 3.50 -1.94
C ALA A 27 -15.03 4.02 -3.08
N THR A 28 -13.72 3.89 -2.91
CA THR A 28 -12.74 4.22 -3.96
C THR A 28 -12.88 3.24 -5.14
N PRO A 29 -13.03 3.75 -6.38
CA PRO A 29 -12.94 2.92 -7.58
C PRO A 29 -11.54 2.31 -7.67
N LEU A 30 -11.44 0.98 -7.80
CA LEU A 30 -10.17 0.28 -7.95
C LEU A 30 -10.05 -0.36 -9.35
N PRO A 31 -8.85 -0.43 -9.94
CA PRO A 31 -7.58 0.01 -9.37
C PRO A 31 -7.43 1.53 -9.31
N ALA A 32 -6.75 2.02 -8.28
CA ALA A 32 -6.37 3.43 -8.15
C ALA A 32 -4.84 3.55 -8.13
N ARG A 33 -4.31 4.63 -8.71
CA ARG A 33 -2.88 4.93 -8.73
C ARG A 33 -2.64 6.27 -8.05
N GLY A 34 -1.62 6.36 -7.21
CA GLY A 34 -1.25 7.64 -6.62
C GLY A 34 -0.18 7.55 -5.53
N GLU A 35 -0.20 8.57 -4.68
CA GLU A 35 0.70 8.73 -3.56
C GLU A 35 0.26 7.89 -2.36
N VAL A 36 1.23 7.30 -1.65
CA VAL A 36 1.04 6.68 -0.34
C VAL A 36 1.98 7.29 0.69
N THR A 37 1.41 7.74 1.81
CA THR A 37 2.13 8.24 3.00
C THR A 37 2.00 7.25 4.15
N PHE A 38 2.31 7.66 5.38
CA PHE A 38 2.25 6.77 6.54
C PHE A 38 1.83 7.50 7.81
N TYR A 39 1.18 6.75 8.69
CA TYR A 39 0.85 7.20 10.04
C TYR A 39 2.07 7.10 10.96
N ALA A 40 2.11 7.95 11.98
CA ALA A 40 3.05 7.80 13.07
C ALA A 40 2.78 6.53 13.88
N TYR A 41 3.79 6.09 14.65
CA TYR A 41 3.71 4.91 15.51
C TYR A 41 2.41 4.88 16.35
N ASP A 42 1.73 3.73 16.32
CA ASP A 42 0.55 3.39 17.12
C ASP A 42 -0.73 4.21 16.78
N VAL A 43 -0.68 5.15 15.83
CA VAL A 43 -1.87 5.94 15.48
C VAL A 43 -2.90 5.09 14.72
N MET A 44 -2.45 4.26 13.77
CA MET A 44 -3.36 3.45 12.95
C MET A 44 -3.88 2.21 13.70
N GLU A 45 -3.07 1.65 14.58
CA GLU A 45 -3.42 0.54 15.46
C GLU A 45 -4.54 0.94 16.43
N ARG A 46 -4.43 2.12 17.05
CA ARG A 46 -5.52 2.67 17.88
C ARG A 46 -6.79 2.92 17.07
N ALA A 47 -6.67 3.39 15.82
CA ALA A 47 -7.82 3.52 14.93
C ALA A 47 -8.47 2.15 14.68
N TYR A 48 -7.70 1.13 14.29
CA TYR A 48 -8.19 -0.23 14.11
C TYR A 48 -8.92 -0.76 15.35
N HIS A 49 -8.29 -0.71 16.53
CA HIS A 49 -8.91 -1.22 17.77
C HIS A 49 -10.22 -0.50 18.07
N ARG A 50 -10.26 0.83 17.90
CA ARG A 50 -11.49 1.59 18.10
C ARG A 50 -12.59 1.20 17.12
N ARG A 51 -12.27 1.01 15.84
CA ARG A 51 -13.24 0.58 14.82
C ARG A 51 -13.73 -0.84 15.09
N LEU A 52 -12.84 -1.72 15.56
CA LEU A 52 -13.16 -3.10 15.91
C LEU A 52 -14.13 -3.17 17.10
N GLU A 53 -13.87 -2.41 18.17
CA GLU A 53 -14.77 -2.28 19.34
C GLU A 53 -16.18 -1.82 18.93
N LEU A 54 -16.26 -0.93 17.94
CA LEU A 54 -17.51 -0.40 17.40
C LEU A 54 -18.14 -1.30 16.32
N ALA A 55 -17.56 -2.48 16.05
CA ALA A 55 -17.98 -3.40 14.99
C ALA A 55 -18.06 -2.76 13.59
N GLN A 56 -17.23 -1.74 13.32
CA GLN A 56 -17.18 -1.03 12.03
C GLN A 56 -16.24 -1.71 11.03
N VAL A 57 -15.31 -2.54 11.51
CA VAL A 57 -14.40 -3.34 10.69
C VAL A 57 -14.34 -4.77 11.23
N PRO A 58 -14.09 -5.77 10.38
CA PRO A 58 -13.84 -7.13 10.84
C PRO A 58 -12.49 -7.23 11.56
N TYR A 59 -12.34 -8.25 12.41
CA TYR A 59 -11.03 -8.65 12.94
C TYR A 59 -10.09 -9.02 11.77
N CYS A 60 -8.92 -8.40 11.71
CA CYS A 60 -7.90 -8.74 10.71
C CYS A 60 -6.48 -8.44 11.20
N ASP A 61 -6.02 -9.21 12.17
CA ASP A 61 -4.60 -9.22 12.55
C ASP A 61 -3.80 -10.24 11.73
N LYS A 62 -2.47 -10.24 11.92
CA LYS A 62 -1.58 -11.24 11.32
C LYS A 62 -1.96 -12.67 11.75
N PRO A 63 -1.89 -13.66 10.83
CA PRO A 63 -1.41 -13.57 9.45
C PRO A 63 -2.49 -13.18 8.42
N THR A 64 -3.71 -12.87 8.85
CA THR A 64 -4.86 -12.64 7.95
C THR A 64 -4.73 -11.35 7.16
N CYS A 65 -4.28 -10.27 7.79
CA CYS A 65 -3.85 -9.04 7.13
C CYS A 65 -2.39 -8.75 7.47
N VAL A 66 -1.65 -8.22 6.50
CA VAL A 66 -0.22 -7.91 6.67
C VAL A 66 0.02 -6.57 7.37
N GLY A 67 -1.00 -5.71 7.40
CA GLY A 67 -1.00 -4.39 8.00
C GLY A 67 -2.34 -3.67 7.78
N TYR A 68 -2.35 -2.37 8.07
CA TYR A 68 -3.50 -1.50 8.02
C TYR A 68 -3.27 -0.34 7.05
N VAL A 69 -4.35 0.20 6.49
CA VAL A 69 -4.32 1.41 5.68
C VAL A 69 -5.46 2.36 6.02
N ALA A 70 -5.22 3.65 5.83
CA ALA A 70 -6.25 4.67 5.69
C ALA A 70 -6.45 4.98 4.20
N THR A 71 -7.68 5.19 3.74
CA THR A 71 -7.96 5.66 2.36
C THR A 71 -8.62 7.04 2.39
N LEU A 72 -9.00 7.60 1.24
CA LEU A 72 -9.68 8.89 1.25
C LEU A 72 -11.18 8.81 1.56
N ARG A 73 -11.79 7.63 1.47
CA ARG A 73 -13.25 7.52 1.41
C ARG A 73 -13.80 6.54 2.45
N PRO A 74 -14.84 6.91 3.21
CA PRO A 74 -15.42 6.04 4.23
C PRO A 74 -16.05 4.77 3.67
N GLY A 75 -16.45 4.75 2.40
CA GLY A 75 -16.99 3.54 1.77
C GLY A 75 -15.99 2.39 1.63
N ASP A 76 -14.70 2.64 1.84
CA ASP A 76 -13.68 1.59 1.87
C ASP A 76 -13.47 0.97 3.25
N LEU A 77 -14.06 1.51 4.32
CA LEU A 77 -13.84 1.01 5.68
C LEU A 77 -14.18 -0.48 5.77
N GLY A 78 -13.24 -1.28 6.30
CA GLY A 78 -13.37 -2.74 6.43
C GLY A 78 -13.04 -3.53 5.15
N ARG A 79 -12.77 -2.85 4.03
CA ARG A 79 -12.34 -3.49 2.78
C ARG A 79 -10.93 -4.05 2.91
N LYS A 80 -10.69 -5.21 2.29
CA LYS A 80 -9.34 -5.74 2.09
C LYS A 80 -8.78 -5.27 0.75
N VAL A 81 -7.56 -4.76 0.77
CA VAL A 81 -6.88 -4.18 -0.41
C VAL A 81 -5.44 -4.66 -0.50
N TRP A 82 -4.86 -4.55 -1.69
CA TRP A 82 -3.45 -4.84 -1.94
C TRP A 82 -2.77 -3.58 -2.46
N LEU A 83 -1.53 -3.36 -2.03
CA LEU A 83 -0.70 -2.25 -2.49
C LEU A 83 0.46 -2.80 -3.31
N MET A 84 0.72 -2.19 -4.47
CA MET A 84 1.86 -2.54 -5.31
C MET A 84 2.71 -1.30 -5.55
N ARG A 85 3.90 -1.29 -4.95
CA ARG A 85 4.92 -0.26 -5.18
C ARG A 85 5.59 -0.46 -6.54
N PRO A 86 6.09 0.60 -7.20
CA PRO A 86 6.86 0.45 -8.43
C PRO A 86 8.04 -0.52 -8.26
N GLY A 87 8.11 -1.54 -9.12
CA GLY A 87 9.19 -2.54 -9.09
C GLY A 87 9.07 -3.64 -8.03
N PHE A 88 7.99 -3.65 -7.24
CA PHE A 88 7.73 -4.69 -6.23
C PHE A 88 6.47 -5.49 -6.57
N PRO A 89 6.38 -6.76 -6.13
CA PRO A 89 5.13 -7.50 -6.20
C PRO A 89 4.06 -6.84 -5.30
N PRO A 90 2.77 -7.07 -5.59
CA PRO A 90 1.69 -6.65 -4.71
C PRO A 90 1.80 -7.28 -3.32
N GLU A 91 1.59 -6.47 -2.30
CA GLU A 91 1.58 -6.85 -0.89
C GLU A 91 0.15 -6.73 -0.33
N GLY A 92 -0.25 -7.66 0.52
CA GLY A 92 -1.57 -7.64 1.15
C GLY A 92 -2.08 -9.03 1.57
N PRO A 93 -3.33 -9.11 2.04
CA PRO A 93 -4.26 -7.98 2.15
C PRO A 93 -3.89 -7.03 3.30
N PHE A 94 -4.08 -5.74 3.07
CA PHE A 94 -4.23 -4.72 4.10
C PHE A 94 -5.72 -4.55 4.43
N LEU A 95 -6.05 -4.29 5.68
CA LEU A 95 -7.40 -3.87 6.07
C LEU A 95 -7.49 -2.34 6.05
N VAL A 96 -8.51 -1.79 5.40
CA VAL A 96 -8.81 -0.36 5.49
C VAL A 96 -9.49 -0.08 6.84
N VAL A 97 -8.84 0.69 7.71
CA VAL A 97 -9.30 0.95 9.09
C VAL A 97 -9.57 2.42 9.38
N ASP A 98 -9.20 3.31 8.48
CA ASP A 98 -9.47 4.73 8.62
C ASP A 98 -9.71 5.38 7.27
N TYR A 99 -10.19 6.62 7.30
CA TYR A 99 -10.43 7.40 6.09
C TYR A 99 -10.28 8.91 6.32
N ALA A 100 -10.03 9.65 5.24
CA ALA A 100 -9.96 11.11 5.30
C ALA A 100 -11.30 11.75 5.73
N ALA A 101 -11.23 12.75 6.60
CA ALA A 101 -12.37 13.61 6.92
C ALA A 101 -12.87 14.32 5.66
N ALA A 102 -14.18 14.56 5.57
CA ALA A 102 -14.79 15.21 4.40
C ALA A 102 -14.18 16.58 4.08
N SER A 103 -13.77 17.35 5.12
CA SER A 103 -13.10 18.65 4.99
C SER A 103 -11.71 18.56 4.36
N ASP A 104 -11.01 17.45 4.53
CA ASP A 104 -9.66 17.23 3.99
C ASP A 104 -9.67 16.56 2.61
N PHE A 105 -10.75 15.87 2.26
CA PHE A 105 -10.87 15.07 1.05
C PHE A 105 -10.39 15.83 -0.19
N ALA A 106 -10.96 17.00 -0.48
CA ALA A 106 -10.66 17.72 -1.72
C ALA A 106 -9.18 18.14 -1.82
N ARG A 107 -8.52 18.40 -0.70
CA ARG A 107 -7.08 18.74 -0.66
C ARG A 107 -6.22 17.50 -0.91
N LEU A 108 -6.55 16.38 -0.26
CA LEU A 108 -5.80 15.13 -0.38
C LEU A 108 -5.99 14.47 -1.74
N ASP A 109 -7.21 14.52 -2.28
CA ASP A 109 -7.56 14.01 -3.61
C ASP A 109 -6.81 14.79 -4.70
N ARG A 110 -6.78 16.14 -4.63
CA ARG A 110 -5.97 16.97 -5.54
C ARG A 110 -4.47 16.69 -5.46
N ARG A 111 -3.97 16.27 -4.29
CA ARG A 111 -2.58 15.85 -4.11
C ARG A 111 -2.31 14.49 -4.76
N GLY A 112 -3.35 13.71 -5.03
CA GLY A 112 -3.25 12.34 -5.55
C GLY A 112 -2.95 11.31 -4.46
N LEU A 113 -3.22 11.61 -3.19
CA LEU A 113 -3.10 10.63 -2.09
C LEU A 113 -4.17 9.54 -2.28
N ILE A 114 -3.76 8.28 -2.30
CA ILE A 114 -4.70 7.14 -2.42
C ILE A 114 -4.81 6.33 -1.13
N ALA A 115 -3.75 6.32 -0.32
CA ALA A 115 -3.76 5.65 0.99
C ALA A 115 -2.65 6.18 1.90
N GLU A 116 -2.79 5.95 3.19
CA GLU A 116 -1.69 6.01 4.15
C GLU A 116 -1.53 4.61 4.76
N VAL A 117 -0.30 4.17 4.99
CA VAL A 117 -0.02 2.85 5.61
C VAL A 117 0.27 2.98 7.11
N ASP A 118 0.14 1.88 7.83
CA ASP A 118 0.59 1.78 9.22
C ASP A 118 2.12 1.93 9.35
N TYR A 119 2.58 2.23 10.56
CA TYR A 119 3.98 2.49 10.85
C TYR A 119 4.88 1.28 10.60
N GLU A 120 4.43 0.07 10.91
CA GLU A 120 5.22 -1.15 10.71
C GLU A 120 5.38 -1.49 9.22
N THR A 121 4.37 -1.19 8.42
CA THR A 121 4.44 -1.24 6.95
C THR A 121 5.40 -0.17 6.42
N ALA A 122 5.32 1.07 6.90
CA ALA A 122 6.24 2.14 6.53
C ALA A 122 7.70 1.78 6.83
N ARG A 123 7.97 1.18 8.00
CA ARG A 123 9.30 0.66 8.38
C ARG A 123 9.77 -0.46 7.49
N ARG A 124 8.92 -1.47 7.25
CA ARG A 124 9.21 -2.59 6.34
C ARG A 124 9.52 -2.10 4.92
N TRP A 125 8.88 -1.02 4.51
CA TRP A 125 9.07 -0.38 3.22
C TRP A 125 10.26 0.58 3.15
N GLY A 126 10.86 0.95 4.29
CA GLY A 126 11.94 1.92 4.37
C GLY A 126 11.51 3.35 4.05
N MET A 127 10.25 3.71 4.35
CA MET A 127 9.72 5.03 4.01
C MET A 127 10.37 6.13 4.86
N THR A 128 10.99 7.11 4.19
CA THR A 128 11.42 8.40 4.78
C THR A 128 10.56 9.56 4.29
N GLY A 129 9.57 9.27 3.45
CA GLY A 129 8.64 10.19 2.81
C GLY A 129 7.61 9.41 2.00
N PRO A 130 6.76 10.09 1.21
CA PRO A 130 5.75 9.43 0.40
C PRO A 130 6.35 8.57 -0.71
N PHE A 131 5.65 7.49 -1.06
CA PHE A 131 5.86 6.79 -2.33
C PHE A 131 4.83 7.25 -3.36
N TYR A 132 5.28 7.41 -4.60
CA TYR A 132 4.44 7.77 -5.73
C TYR A 132 4.21 6.56 -6.63
N ASP A 133 3.21 6.66 -7.52
CA ASP A 133 2.84 5.62 -8.49
C ASP A 133 2.50 4.25 -7.90
N VAL A 134 2.10 4.23 -6.63
CA VAL A 134 1.60 3.03 -5.97
C VAL A 134 0.23 2.68 -6.54
N LEU A 135 -0.02 1.38 -6.74
CA LEU A 135 -1.33 0.87 -7.14
C LEU A 135 -2.07 0.28 -5.94
N LEU A 136 -3.30 0.73 -5.73
CA LEU A 136 -4.27 0.17 -4.80
C LEU A 136 -5.22 -0.77 -5.56
N LEU A 137 -5.29 -2.02 -5.14
CA LEU A 137 -5.94 -3.12 -5.87
C LEU A 137 -6.99 -3.80 -5.00
N ALA A 138 -8.11 -4.21 -5.61
CA ALA A 138 -9.21 -4.89 -4.92
C ALA A 138 -8.93 -6.37 -4.59
N LYS A 139 -7.93 -6.96 -5.24
CA LYS A 139 -7.50 -8.34 -5.07
C LYS A 139 -6.02 -8.44 -5.41
N SER A 140 -5.33 -9.43 -4.84
CA SER A 140 -4.00 -9.79 -5.32
C SER A 140 -4.09 -10.15 -6.80
N PRO A 141 -3.35 -9.49 -7.71
CA PRO A 141 -3.23 -9.99 -9.06
C PRO A 141 -2.52 -11.34 -8.97
N ILE A 142 -3.04 -12.33 -9.68
CA ILE A 142 -2.37 -13.64 -9.80
C ILE A 142 -1.06 -13.36 -10.52
N VAL A 143 0.04 -13.24 -9.79
CA VAL A 143 1.37 -13.29 -10.37
C VAL A 143 1.65 -14.78 -10.59
N PRO A 144 1.78 -15.28 -11.84
CA PRO A 144 2.23 -16.64 -12.05
C PRO A 144 3.57 -16.79 -11.33
N ARG A 145 3.68 -17.72 -10.38
CA ARG A 145 4.98 -18.07 -9.83
C ARG A 145 5.82 -18.58 -10.99
N VAL A 146 6.75 -17.77 -11.48
CA VAL A 146 7.85 -18.28 -12.27
C VAL A 146 8.64 -19.17 -11.32
N HIS A 147 8.45 -20.49 -11.44
CA HIS A 147 9.39 -21.44 -10.86
C HIS A 147 10.72 -21.19 -11.57
N LEU A 148 11.60 -20.42 -10.94
CA LEU A 148 13.02 -20.48 -11.27
C LEU A 148 13.44 -21.92 -11.02
N PRO A 149 13.94 -22.65 -12.04
CA PRO A 149 14.45 -23.99 -11.81
C PRO A 149 15.56 -23.89 -10.77
N LEU A 150 15.52 -24.75 -9.75
CA LEU A 150 16.65 -24.96 -8.86
C LEU A 150 17.83 -25.36 -9.76
N ILE A 151 18.80 -24.45 -9.94
CA ILE A 151 20.08 -24.84 -10.50
C ILE A 151 20.76 -25.66 -9.41
N THR A 152 20.60 -26.97 -9.49
CA THR A 152 21.43 -27.91 -8.73
C THR A 152 22.85 -27.72 -9.24
N VAL A 153 23.67 -26.97 -8.50
CA VAL A 153 25.12 -26.95 -8.75
C VAL A 153 25.61 -28.37 -8.54
N GLY A 154 25.87 -29.07 -9.65
CA GLY A 154 26.46 -30.39 -9.64
C GLY A 154 27.79 -30.33 -8.92
N ARG A 155 27.86 -30.98 -7.76
CA ARG A 155 29.12 -31.26 -7.07
C ARG A 155 29.87 -32.23 -7.96
N SER A 156 30.93 -31.76 -8.62
CA SER A 156 31.84 -32.62 -9.36
C SER A 156 32.41 -33.66 -8.38
N ALA A 157 32.16 -34.93 -8.66
CA ALA A 157 32.92 -36.02 -8.07
C ALA A 157 34.33 -36.07 -8.69
N ASP A 158 35.20 -36.80 -8.00
CA ASP A 158 36.50 -37.31 -8.43
C ASP A 158 37.74 -36.48 -8.11
N ALA A 159 38.24 -36.68 -6.88
CA ALA A 159 39.67 -36.80 -6.64
C ALA A 159 39.89 -37.99 -5.69
N GLN A 160 40.34 -39.13 -6.24
CA GLN A 160 40.84 -40.26 -5.47
C GLN A 160 42.13 -39.86 -4.74
N PRO A 161 42.29 -40.21 -3.45
CA PRO A 161 43.59 -40.12 -2.79
C PRO A 161 44.49 -41.27 -3.26
N THR A 162 45.70 -40.92 -3.72
CA THR A 162 46.81 -41.84 -3.99
C THR A 162 47.34 -42.44 -2.70
N PRO A 163 47.70 -43.75 -2.65
CA PRO A 163 48.39 -44.32 -1.52
C PRO A 163 49.88 -43.96 -1.59
N ASP A 164 50.37 -43.22 -0.59
CA ASP A 164 51.81 -43.06 -0.34
C ASP A 164 52.40 -44.39 0.16
N SER A 165 53.15 -45.05 -0.72
CA SER A 165 54.15 -46.03 -0.36
C SER A 165 55.49 -45.32 -0.22
N SER A 166 56.04 -45.22 0.99
CA SER A 166 57.48 -45.30 1.33
C SER A 166 57.79 -44.67 2.70
N SER A 167 58.01 -45.49 3.72
CA SER A 167 59.24 -45.40 4.54
C SER A 167 59.34 -46.60 5.47
N ASN A 168 60.38 -47.39 5.21
CA ASN A 168 60.82 -48.59 5.90
C ASN A 168 61.40 -48.31 7.31
N LEU A 169 61.55 -49.40 8.08
CA LEU A 169 62.56 -49.66 9.15
C LEU A 169 62.37 -48.87 10.46
N ALA A 170 62.53 -49.40 11.68
CA ALA A 170 62.98 -50.68 12.22
C ALA A 170 62.77 -50.70 13.76
N ASN A 171 62.84 -51.91 14.34
CA ASN A 171 63.31 -52.30 15.69
C ASN A 171 62.66 -51.65 16.93
N ASP A 172 61.96 -52.43 17.76
CA ASP A 172 62.46 -53.34 18.81
C ASP A 172 61.32 -54.25 19.31
#